data_AF-A0A812T115-F1
#
_entry.id   AF-A0A812T115-F1
#
_cell.length_a   1.000
_cell.length_b   1.000
_cell.length_c   1.000
_cell.angle_alpha   90.00
_cell.angle_beta   90.00
_cell.angle_gamma   90.00
#
_symmetry.space_group_name_H-M   'P 1'
#
loop_
_entity.id
_entity.type
_entity.pdbx_description
1 polymer ?
#
loop_
_entity_poly.entity_id
_entity_poly.type
_entity_poly.pdbx_seq_one_letter_code
_entity_poly.pdbx_strand_id
1 'polypeptide(L)'
;MLDSLDGLPSPHFAAGCTGAIALTSGLEGLTSLRSSDIEMLLEKCQQAPCGKGEKTVVDVSVRRVMQTVEVGVQWPELPSVLQEVEQQLFPGTVLRAELDKLLIYRPGDFFKEHRDSKRYDDHVATLVAIADCFHTGGAVVFYEDGREVARWEGGGGSWCCWLTSSKHEIEPVLEGYRVVATYKILAAPSENQIFPERFALQLSECMPAIRALLEERHFV
;
A
#
# COMPACT_ATOMS: atom_id res chain seq x y z
N MET A 1 -13.17 -16.94 1.80
CA MET A 1 -12.18 -17.71 2.57
C MET A 1 -10.84 -17.11 2.22
N LEU A 2 -10.31 -16.27 3.11
CA LEU A 2 -9.15 -15.39 2.87
C LEU A 2 -7.80 -16.12 3.00
N ASP A 3 -7.84 -17.44 3.20
CA ASP A 3 -6.70 -18.31 3.47
C ASP A 3 -5.86 -18.66 2.22
N SER A 4 -6.07 -17.96 1.09
CA SER A 4 -5.47 -18.30 -0.22
C SER A 4 -4.46 -17.27 -0.74
N LEU A 5 -4.04 -16.30 0.07
CA LEU A 5 -3.04 -15.31 -0.36
C LEU A 5 -1.58 -15.82 -0.24
N ASP A 6 -1.36 -17.01 0.32
CA ASP A 6 -0.04 -17.64 0.54
C ASP A 6 0.63 -18.18 -0.74
N GLY A 7 0.10 -17.88 -1.92
CA GLY A 7 0.60 -18.40 -3.20
C GLY A 7 0.63 -17.42 -4.37
N LEU A 8 0.41 -16.13 -4.13
CA LEU A 8 0.62 -15.13 -5.16
C LEU A 8 2.17 -15.00 -5.38
N PRO A 9 2.71 -14.88 -6.62
CA PRO A 9 4.15 -14.64 -6.96
C PRO A 9 4.82 -13.28 -6.53
N SER A 10 5.55 -13.25 -5.41
CA SER A 10 6.12 -12.01 -4.86
C SER A 10 7.10 -11.30 -5.83
N PRO A 11 7.16 -9.95 -5.86
CA PRO A 11 6.30 -9.02 -5.14
C PRO A 11 5.00 -8.77 -5.92
N HIS A 12 3.86 -8.93 -5.24
CA HIS A 12 2.62 -8.32 -5.73
C HIS A 12 2.53 -6.92 -5.21
N PHE A 13 2.69 -6.01 -6.14
CA PHE A 13 2.05 -4.74 -6.01
C PHE A 13 1.43 -4.39 -7.35
N ALA A 14 0.39 -3.57 -7.29
CA ALA A 14 -0.12 -2.84 -8.43
C ALA A 14 0.23 -1.37 -8.21
N ALA A 15 0.63 -0.68 -9.26
CA ALA A 15 0.94 0.74 -9.18
C ALA A 15 0.50 1.44 -10.46
N GLY A 16 0.25 2.74 -10.35
CA GLY A 16 -0.19 3.57 -11.46
C GLY A 16 -0.12 5.04 -11.13
N CYS A 17 -0.63 5.86 -12.05
CA CYS A 17 -0.72 7.30 -11.91
C CYS A 17 -2.06 7.75 -12.52
N THR A 18 -2.93 8.35 -11.69
CA THR A 18 -4.31 8.68 -12.07
C THR A 18 -4.66 10.14 -11.79
N GLY A 19 -3.90 10.80 -10.90
CA GLY A 19 -4.15 12.15 -10.42
C GLY A 19 -3.73 12.27 -8.95
N ALA A 20 -3.43 13.48 -8.49
CA ALA A 20 -3.05 13.70 -7.11
C ALA A 20 -4.26 13.80 -6.17
N ILE A 21 -4.09 13.23 -4.98
CA ILE A 21 -5.01 13.46 -3.87
C ILE A 21 -5.06 14.95 -3.51
N ALA A 22 -6.24 15.45 -3.15
CA ALA A 22 -6.41 16.77 -2.58
C ALA A 22 -6.50 16.68 -1.06
N LEU A 23 -5.70 17.50 -0.36
CA LEU A 23 -5.72 17.56 1.10
C LEU A 23 -6.70 18.63 1.57
N THR A 24 -7.66 18.26 2.39
CA THR A 24 -8.64 19.20 2.95
C THR A 24 -8.32 19.46 4.42
N SER A 25 -7.89 20.69 4.72
CA SER A 25 -7.69 21.18 6.07
C SER A 25 -8.62 22.38 6.29
N GLY A 26 -9.89 22.10 6.62
CA GLY A 26 -10.95 23.11 6.68
C GLY A 26 -11.83 23.10 5.41
N LEU A 27 -12.16 24.29 4.87
CA LEU A 27 -13.06 24.46 3.72
C LEU A 27 -12.35 24.51 2.35
N GLU A 28 -11.02 24.57 2.31
CA GLU A 28 -10.24 24.63 1.06
C GLU A 28 -9.41 23.35 0.89
N GLY A 29 -9.43 22.79 -0.33
CA GLY A 29 -8.65 21.63 -0.73
C GLY A 29 -7.38 22.03 -1.46
N LEU A 30 -6.22 21.58 -1.00
CA LEU A 30 -4.93 21.78 -1.64
C LEU A 30 -4.62 20.59 -2.56
N THR A 31 -4.50 20.86 -3.86
CA THR A 31 -4.24 19.84 -4.89
C THR A 31 -2.76 19.73 -5.27
N SER A 32 -1.98 20.79 -5.04
CA SER A 32 -0.53 20.84 -5.24
C SER A 32 0.11 21.51 -4.03
N LEU A 33 1.08 20.85 -3.41
CA LEU A 33 1.64 21.23 -2.12
C LEU A 33 3.05 21.79 -2.29
N ARG A 34 3.25 23.02 -1.80
CA ARG A 34 4.57 23.63 -1.65
C ARG A 34 5.15 23.28 -0.28
N SER A 35 6.46 23.43 -0.14
CA SER A 35 7.14 23.23 1.15
C SER A 35 6.49 23.99 2.30
N SER A 36 6.03 25.23 2.08
CA SER A 36 5.32 26.03 3.09
C SER A 36 4.00 25.41 3.54
N ASP A 37 3.25 24.81 2.61
CA ASP A 37 1.97 24.16 2.93
C ASP A 37 2.22 22.91 3.78
N ILE A 38 3.27 22.16 3.43
CA ILE A 38 3.67 20.94 4.12
C ILE A 38 4.22 21.24 5.52
N GLU A 39 4.98 22.34 5.67
CA GLU A 39 5.47 22.80 6.97
C GLU A 39 4.32 23.16 7.92
N MET A 40 3.25 23.80 7.43
CA MET A 40 2.04 24.03 8.22
C MET A 40 1.32 22.71 8.56
N LEU A 41 1.25 21.75 7.63
CA LEU A 41 0.66 20.44 7.90
C LEU A 41 1.41 19.67 8.99
N LEU A 42 2.74 19.80 9.04
CA LEU A 42 3.59 19.16 10.04
C LEU A 42 3.28 19.60 11.47
N GLU A 43 2.70 20.80 11.67
CA GLU A 43 2.24 21.28 12.99
C GLU A 43 1.08 20.43 13.54
N LYS A 44 0.33 19.76 12.66
CA LYS A 44 -0.77 18.84 13.00
C LYS A 44 -0.33 17.38 13.07
N CYS A 45 0.97 17.12 12.94
CA CYS A 45 1.51 15.78 12.92
C CYS A 45 2.18 15.40 14.23
N GLN A 46 2.22 14.10 14.46
CA GLN A 46 3.03 13.47 15.51
C GLN A 46 3.99 12.46 14.87
N GLN A 47 5.04 12.08 15.59
CA GLN A 47 5.93 11.01 15.13
C GLN A 47 5.13 9.70 14.98
N ALA A 48 5.24 9.06 13.81
CA ALA A 48 4.53 7.81 13.57
C ALA A 48 5.14 6.67 14.41
N PRO A 49 4.32 5.91 15.16
CA PRO A 49 4.80 4.77 15.90
C PRO A 49 5.01 3.55 14.98
N CYS A 50 5.73 2.56 15.48
CA CYS A 50 5.91 1.25 14.85
C CYS A 50 5.60 0.13 15.85
N GLY A 51 5.31 -1.06 15.32
CA GLY A 51 5.09 -2.26 16.12
C GLY A 51 6.42 -2.85 16.62
N LYS A 52 6.44 -3.30 17.88
CA LYS A 52 7.54 -4.03 18.50
C LYS A 52 6.95 -5.18 19.33
N GLY A 53 6.76 -6.33 18.69
CA GLY A 53 5.93 -7.40 19.24
C GLY A 53 4.49 -6.92 19.44
N GLU A 54 3.93 -7.12 20.64
CA GLU A 54 2.57 -6.64 20.99
C GLU A 54 2.50 -5.14 21.33
N LYS A 55 3.65 -4.45 21.39
CA LYS A 55 3.72 -3.05 21.78
C LYS A 55 3.74 -2.12 20.57
N THR A 56 3.13 -0.96 20.72
CA THR A 56 3.28 0.17 19.79
C THR A 56 4.23 1.18 20.42
N VAL A 57 5.34 1.50 19.76
CA VAL A 57 6.39 2.38 20.28
C VAL A 57 6.80 3.43 19.25
N VAL A 58 7.35 4.56 19.71
CA VAL A 58 8.02 5.52 18.85
C VAL A 58 9.51 5.23 18.88
N ASP A 59 10.05 4.71 17.78
CA ASP A 59 11.48 4.43 17.60
C ASP A 59 11.96 5.00 16.26
N VAL A 60 12.55 6.19 16.32
CA VAL A 60 13.03 6.94 15.14
C VAL A 60 14.26 6.30 14.47
N SER A 61 14.87 5.28 15.10
CA SER A 61 15.92 4.47 14.47
C SER A 61 15.35 3.37 13.56
N VAL A 62 14.05 3.09 13.67
CA VAL A 62 13.31 2.09 12.88
C VAL A 62 12.34 2.74 11.92
N ARG A 63 11.56 3.70 12.39
CA ARG A 63 10.56 4.43 11.62
C ARG A 63 10.67 5.91 11.94
N ARG A 64 11.17 6.66 10.97
CA ARG A 64 11.25 8.11 11.05
C ARG A 64 10.34 8.70 9.98
N VAL A 65 9.12 9.05 10.38
CA VAL A 65 8.11 9.71 9.54
C VAL A 65 7.06 10.37 10.44
N MET A 66 6.46 11.46 10.00
CA MET A 66 5.37 12.13 10.70
C MET A 66 4.02 11.60 10.22
N GLN A 67 3.02 11.52 11.09
CA GLN A 67 1.66 11.10 10.73
C GLN A 67 0.59 12.07 11.26
N THR A 68 -0.54 12.14 10.58
CA THR A 68 -1.77 12.78 11.09
C THR A 68 -3.03 12.07 10.59
N VAL A 69 -4.10 12.16 11.37
CA VAL A 69 -5.46 11.71 11.01
C VAL A 69 -6.45 12.88 10.97
N GLU A 70 -5.99 14.11 11.20
CA GLU A 70 -6.83 15.31 11.32
C GLU A 70 -7.08 16.01 9.98
N VAL A 71 -6.48 15.51 8.91
CA VAL A 71 -6.55 16.10 7.57
C VAL A 71 -7.37 15.17 6.68
N GLY A 72 -8.39 15.74 6.04
CA GLY A 72 -9.20 15.01 5.07
C GLY A 72 -8.45 14.82 3.77
N VAL A 73 -8.79 13.73 3.06
CA VAL A 73 -8.22 13.42 1.75
C VAL A 73 -9.36 13.18 0.78
N GLN A 74 -9.34 13.90 -0.34
CA GLN A 74 -10.23 13.67 -1.46
C GLN A 74 -9.44 13.06 -2.61
N TRP A 75 -9.96 11.96 -3.16
CA TRP A 75 -9.35 11.28 -4.29
C TRP A 75 -10.44 10.77 -5.23
N PRO A 76 -10.89 11.58 -6.20
CA PRO A 76 -11.95 11.21 -7.15
C PRO A 76 -11.65 9.91 -7.92
N GLU A 77 -10.38 9.59 -8.13
CA GLU A 77 -9.90 8.44 -8.89
C GLU A 77 -9.81 7.15 -8.05
N LEU A 78 -10.03 7.21 -6.72
CA LEU A 78 -9.96 6.03 -5.86
C LEU A 78 -10.85 4.87 -6.34
N PRO A 79 -12.11 5.07 -6.80
CA PRO A 79 -12.92 3.97 -7.32
C PRO A 79 -12.31 3.26 -8.53
N SER A 80 -11.71 3.99 -9.48
CA SER A 80 -11.05 3.36 -10.64
C SER A 80 -9.76 2.67 -10.24
N VAL A 81 -8.99 3.26 -9.31
CA VAL A 81 -7.79 2.60 -8.76
C VAL A 81 -8.16 1.30 -8.05
N LEU A 82 -9.26 1.25 -7.30
CA LEU A 82 -9.72 0.02 -6.69
C LEU A 82 -10.07 -1.05 -7.73
N GLN A 83 -10.74 -0.69 -8.83
CA GLN A 83 -11.00 -1.64 -9.91
C GLN A 83 -9.72 -2.18 -10.55
N GLU A 84 -8.69 -1.35 -10.71
CA GLU A 84 -7.38 -1.78 -11.20
C GLU A 84 -6.70 -2.74 -10.21
N VAL A 85 -6.75 -2.44 -8.91
CA VAL A 85 -6.22 -3.30 -7.84
C VAL A 85 -6.97 -4.63 -7.77
N GLU A 86 -8.30 -4.62 -7.90
CA GLU A 86 -9.13 -5.83 -7.99
C GLU A 86 -8.68 -6.71 -9.15
N GLN A 87 -8.52 -6.14 -10.35
CA GLN A 87 -8.13 -6.90 -11.53
C GLN A 87 -6.71 -7.49 -11.43
N GLN A 88 -5.76 -6.73 -10.87
CA GLN A 88 -4.35 -7.12 -10.83
C GLN A 88 -4.00 -8.00 -9.64
N LEU A 89 -4.56 -7.73 -8.46
CA LEU A 89 -4.15 -8.36 -7.21
C LEU A 89 -5.21 -9.28 -6.59
N PHE A 90 -6.50 -9.00 -6.83
CA PHE A 90 -7.60 -9.71 -6.17
C PHE A 90 -8.74 -10.07 -7.14
N PRO A 91 -8.46 -10.78 -8.25
CA PRO A 91 -9.43 -10.99 -9.31
C PRO A 91 -10.70 -11.66 -8.77
N GLY A 92 -11.85 -11.03 -9.05
CA GLY A 92 -13.16 -11.49 -8.59
C GLY A 92 -13.54 -11.08 -7.16
N THR A 93 -12.65 -10.44 -6.40
CA THR A 93 -12.97 -9.91 -5.06
C THR A 93 -13.38 -8.45 -5.17
N VAL A 94 -14.43 -8.06 -4.45
CA VAL A 94 -14.81 -6.64 -4.32
C VAL A 94 -14.02 -6.03 -3.18
N LEU A 95 -13.37 -4.90 -3.43
CA LEU A 95 -12.53 -4.21 -2.45
C LEU A 95 -13.17 -2.91 -1.97
N ARG A 96 -12.89 -2.58 -0.71
CA ARG A 96 -13.23 -1.31 -0.09
C ARG A 96 -11.97 -0.67 0.47
N ALA A 97 -11.81 0.64 0.25
CA ALA A 97 -10.74 1.43 0.86
C ALA A 97 -11.24 2.19 2.09
N GLU A 98 -10.47 2.17 3.17
CA GLU A 98 -10.62 3.06 4.30
C GLU A 98 -9.36 3.91 4.47
N LEU A 99 -9.50 5.24 4.48
CA LEU A 99 -8.38 6.12 4.79
C LEU A 99 -7.88 5.81 6.22
N ASP A 100 -6.59 5.52 6.36
CA ASP A 100 -5.98 5.26 7.66
C ASP A 100 -5.35 6.54 8.23
N LYS A 101 -4.48 7.19 7.45
CA LYS A 101 -3.74 8.40 7.85
C LYS A 101 -3.02 9.04 6.68
N LEU A 102 -2.52 10.24 6.91
CA LEU A 102 -1.44 10.83 6.13
C LEU A 102 -0.09 10.54 6.78
N LEU A 103 0.92 10.31 5.94
CA LEU A 103 2.33 10.24 6.28
C LEU A 103 3.08 11.37 5.58
N ILE A 104 3.97 12.06 6.30
CA ILE A 104 4.83 13.10 5.76
C ILE A 104 6.28 12.71 6.06
N TYR A 105 7.02 12.39 5.00
CA TYR A 105 8.45 12.12 5.06
C TYR A 105 9.23 13.38 4.68
N ARG A 106 10.16 13.78 5.55
CA ARG A 106 11.15 14.84 5.35
C ARG A 106 12.45 14.27 4.75
N PRO A 107 13.41 15.10 4.33
CA PRO A 107 14.73 14.60 3.96
C PRO A 107 15.36 13.78 5.10
N GLY A 108 15.79 12.56 4.77
CA GLY A 108 16.32 11.56 5.69
C GLY A 108 15.28 10.68 6.38
N ASP A 109 13.98 10.98 6.28
CA ASP A 109 12.91 10.14 6.85
C ASP A 109 12.79 8.82 6.08
N PHE A 110 12.52 7.73 6.79
CA PHE A 110 12.53 6.35 6.27
C PHE A 110 11.63 5.44 7.12
N PHE A 111 11.39 4.22 6.63
CA PHE A 111 10.86 3.13 7.45
C PHE A 111 11.56 1.82 7.08
N LYS A 112 12.32 1.24 8.02
CA LYS A 112 13.03 -0.03 7.80
C LYS A 112 12.11 -1.17 7.42
N GLU A 113 12.70 -2.18 6.83
CA GLU A 113 12.07 -3.46 6.47
C GLU A 113 11.07 -3.97 7.53
N HIS A 114 9.83 -4.16 7.11
CA HIS A 114 8.73 -4.64 7.95
C HIS A 114 7.64 -5.31 7.10
N ARG A 115 6.61 -5.85 7.77
CA ARG A 115 5.32 -6.20 7.17
C ARG A 115 4.26 -5.32 7.81
N ASP A 116 3.21 -5.01 7.06
CA ASP A 116 2.12 -4.22 7.61
C ASP A 116 1.36 -5.00 8.69
N SER A 117 0.91 -4.28 9.71
CA SER A 117 0.10 -4.88 10.76
C SER A 117 -1.31 -5.15 10.24
N LYS A 118 -1.69 -6.43 10.15
CA LYS A 118 -3.08 -6.83 9.92
C LYS A 118 -3.94 -6.33 11.09
N ARG A 119 -5.03 -5.63 10.79
CA ARG A 119 -5.92 -5.02 11.80
C ARG A 119 -7.20 -5.83 12.00
N TYR A 120 -7.68 -6.41 10.91
CA TYR A 120 -8.90 -7.19 10.80
C TYR A 120 -8.66 -8.33 9.83
N ASP A 121 -9.47 -9.39 9.91
CA ASP A 121 -9.30 -10.56 9.05
C ASP A 121 -9.45 -10.24 7.56
N ASP A 122 -10.31 -9.27 7.23
CA ASP A 122 -10.58 -8.76 5.90
C ASP A 122 -9.60 -7.68 5.42
N HIS A 123 -8.66 -7.22 6.26
CA HIS A 123 -7.59 -6.30 5.85
C HIS A 123 -6.52 -7.05 5.04
N VAL A 124 -6.61 -6.92 3.72
CA VAL A 124 -5.82 -7.71 2.76
C VAL A 124 -4.63 -6.96 2.17
N ALA A 125 -4.75 -5.64 1.98
CA ALA A 125 -3.72 -4.83 1.32
C ALA A 125 -3.61 -3.42 1.91
N THR A 126 -2.46 -2.79 1.67
CA THR A 126 -2.21 -1.37 1.91
C THR A 126 -2.12 -0.68 0.56
N LEU A 127 -2.90 0.39 0.38
CA LEU A 127 -2.82 1.28 -0.78
C LEU A 127 -2.25 2.61 -0.34
N VAL A 128 -1.29 3.14 -1.08
CA VAL A 128 -0.74 4.48 -0.87
C VAL A 128 -0.94 5.34 -2.09
N ALA A 129 -1.23 6.62 -1.86
CA ALA A 129 -1.35 7.65 -2.90
C ALA A 129 -0.50 8.87 -2.53
N ILE A 130 0.34 9.31 -3.44
CA ILE A 130 1.27 10.43 -3.24
C ILE A 130 0.56 11.73 -3.67
N ALA A 131 0.52 12.72 -2.77
CA ALA A 131 0.03 14.06 -3.10
C ALA A 131 0.95 14.73 -4.14
N ASP A 132 0.44 15.70 -4.90
CA ASP A 132 1.29 16.46 -5.83
C ASP A 132 2.26 17.35 -5.04
N CYS A 133 3.48 16.85 -4.82
CA CYS A 133 4.55 17.50 -4.10
C CYS A 133 5.89 17.03 -4.67
N PHE A 134 6.90 17.91 -4.60
CA PHE A 134 8.24 17.57 -5.05
C PHE A 134 8.97 16.73 -3.99
N HIS A 135 9.53 15.58 -4.42
CA HIS A 135 10.50 14.81 -3.64
C HIS A 135 11.39 13.96 -4.55
N THR A 136 12.51 13.49 -4.00
CA THR A 136 13.36 12.42 -4.56
C THR A 136 13.67 11.38 -3.49
N GLY A 137 13.94 10.14 -3.87
CA GLY A 137 14.02 9.02 -2.92
C GLY A 137 12.67 8.68 -2.31
N GLY A 138 12.67 7.94 -1.20
CA GLY A 138 11.43 7.48 -0.58
C GLY A 138 10.78 6.30 -1.30
N ALA A 139 11.57 5.50 -2.03
CA ALA A 139 11.10 4.32 -2.72
C ALA A 139 10.53 3.27 -1.76
N VAL A 140 9.50 2.56 -2.20
CA VAL A 140 9.05 1.32 -1.58
C VAL A 140 9.88 0.19 -2.19
N VAL A 141 10.64 -0.53 -1.37
CA VAL A 141 11.45 -1.68 -1.80
C VAL A 141 10.84 -2.94 -1.21
N PHE A 142 10.58 -3.94 -2.05
CA PHE A 142 9.93 -5.19 -1.68
C PHE A 142 10.95 -6.33 -1.62
N TYR A 143 10.77 -7.21 -0.62
CA TYR A 143 11.69 -8.31 -0.35
C TYR A 143 11.02 -9.69 -0.37
N GLU A 144 11.73 -10.66 -0.94
CA GLU A 144 11.44 -12.09 -0.82
C GLU A 144 12.73 -12.83 -0.44
N ASP A 145 12.67 -13.71 0.57
CA ASP A 145 13.83 -14.45 1.10
C ASP A 145 15.07 -13.58 1.38
N GLY A 146 14.84 -12.35 1.84
CA GLY A 146 15.88 -11.38 2.17
C GLY A 146 16.56 -10.72 0.97
N ARG A 147 16.03 -10.88 -0.24
CA ARG A 147 16.50 -10.22 -1.47
C ARG A 147 15.49 -9.20 -1.95
N GLU A 148 15.98 -8.08 -2.44
CA GLU A 148 15.14 -7.12 -3.17
C GLU A 148 14.62 -7.79 -4.44
N VAL A 149 13.30 -7.74 -4.63
CA VAL A 149 12.62 -8.35 -5.79
C VAL A 149 11.84 -7.32 -6.62
N ALA A 150 11.49 -6.18 -6.04
CA ALA A 150 11.05 -5.01 -6.80
C ALA A 150 11.23 -3.71 -6.01
N ARG A 151 11.16 -2.62 -6.76
CA ARG A 151 11.29 -1.26 -6.27
C ARG A 151 10.27 -0.36 -6.96
N TRP A 152 9.62 0.51 -6.21
CA TRP A 152 8.73 1.53 -6.73
C TRP A 152 9.03 2.89 -6.08
N GLU A 153 9.48 3.85 -6.90
CA GLU A 153 9.72 5.23 -6.51
C GLU A 153 8.76 6.12 -7.32
N GLY A 154 7.49 6.17 -6.88
CA GLY A 154 6.47 7.02 -7.51
C GLY A 154 6.67 8.50 -7.18
N GLY A 155 6.03 9.38 -7.96
CA GLY A 155 6.00 10.84 -7.73
C GLY A 155 4.58 11.36 -7.46
N GLY A 156 4.39 12.68 -7.54
CA GLY A 156 3.07 13.31 -7.39
C GLY A 156 1.98 12.66 -8.25
N GLY A 157 0.85 12.30 -7.64
CA GLY A 157 -0.27 11.61 -8.30
C GLY A 157 -0.08 10.12 -8.57
N SER A 158 1.06 9.56 -8.18
CA SER A 158 1.30 8.12 -8.25
C SER A 158 0.68 7.39 -7.06
N TRP A 159 0.27 6.14 -7.29
CA TRP A 159 -0.23 5.25 -6.26
C TRP A 159 0.43 3.87 -6.36
N CYS A 160 0.45 3.15 -5.24
CA CYS A 160 0.96 1.79 -5.15
C CYS A 160 0.17 1.00 -4.11
N CYS A 161 -0.19 -0.23 -4.42
CA CYS A 161 -0.96 -1.12 -3.57
C CYS A 161 -0.25 -2.45 -3.43
N TRP A 162 -0.06 -2.93 -2.21
CA TRP A 162 0.58 -4.23 -1.93
C TRP A 162 -0.19 -5.01 -0.87
N LEU A 163 -0.02 -6.33 -0.87
CA LEU A 163 -0.58 -7.21 0.15
C LEU A 163 -0.03 -6.83 1.52
N THR A 164 -0.85 -6.87 2.58
CA THR A 164 -0.39 -6.59 3.96
C THR A 164 0.73 -7.52 4.41
N SER A 165 0.75 -8.74 3.85
CA SER A 165 1.81 -9.70 4.09
C SER A 165 3.12 -9.32 3.40
N SER A 166 3.16 -8.46 2.39
CA SER A 166 4.40 -8.12 1.68
C SER A 166 5.46 -7.51 2.61
N LYS A 167 6.67 -8.08 2.59
CA LYS A 167 7.81 -7.54 3.32
C LYS A 167 8.39 -6.38 2.50
N HIS A 168 8.48 -5.21 3.10
CA HIS A 168 8.89 -4.01 2.39
C HIS A 168 9.60 -3.01 3.31
N GLU A 169 10.37 -2.11 2.71
CA GLU A 169 10.90 -0.92 3.37
C GLU A 169 10.57 0.35 2.58
N ILE A 170 10.64 1.48 3.28
CA ILE A 170 10.61 2.81 2.67
C ILE A 170 12.01 3.40 2.83
N GLU A 171 12.70 3.56 1.70
CA GLU A 171 14.02 4.17 1.67
C GLU A 171 14.00 5.65 2.13
N PRO A 172 15.15 6.22 2.48
CA PRO A 172 15.24 7.63 2.82
C PRO A 172 14.71 8.53 1.69
N VAL A 173 13.88 9.51 2.04
CA VAL A 173 13.65 10.67 1.18
C VAL A 173 14.93 11.50 1.13
N LEU A 174 15.38 11.91 -0.05
CA LEU A 174 16.63 12.62 -0.24
C LEU A 174 16.41 14.14 -0.31
N GLU A 175 15.42 14.56 -1.09
CA GLU A 175 15.06 15.97 -1.26
C GLU A 175 13.54 16.17 -1.18
N GLY A 176 13.11 17.37 -0.82
CA GLY A 176 11.70 17.74 -0.75
C GLY A 176 10.94 17.05 0.38
N TYR A 177 9.63 16.86 0.17
CA TYR A 177 8.73 16.21 1.13
C TYR A 177 7.87 15.21 0.39
N ARG A 178 7.82 13.97 0.88
CA ARG A 178 6.93 12.94 0.34
C ARG A 178 5.69 12.84 1.22
N VAL A 179 4.56 13.34 0.71
CA VAL A 179 3.26 13.35 1.41
C VAL A 179 2.36 12.27 0.84
N VAL A 180 1.88 11.37 1.71
CA VAL A 180 1.23 10.13 1.30
C VAL A 180 -0.03 9.88 2.11
N ALA A 181 -1.15 9.65 1.43
CA ALA A 181 -2.33 9.04 2.05
C ALA A 181 -2.20 7.52 2.02
N THR A 182 -2.42 6.88 3.17
CA THR A 182 -2.44 5.43 3.29
C THR A 182 -3.87 4.96 3.52
N TYR A 183 -4.29 3.96 2.75
CA TYR A 183 -5.60 3.32 2.83
C TYR A 183 -5.45 1.85 3.21
N LYS A 184 -6.33 1.38 4.10
CA LYS A 184 -6.54 -0.05 4.33
C LYS A 184 -7.47 -0.58 3.26
N ILE A 185 -7.06 -1.64 2.60
CA ILE A 185 -7.87 -2.32 1.59
C ILE A 185 -8.52 -3.55 2.24
N LEU A 186 -9.85 -3.54 2.26
CA LEU A 186 -10.68 -4.54 2.88
C LEU A 186 -11.40 -5.36 1.80
N ALA A 187 -11.34 -6.68 1.92
CA ALA A 187 -12.08 -7.58 1.05
C ALA A 187 -13.53 -7.71 1.51
N ALA A 188 -14.49 -7.31 0.68
CA ALA A 188 -15.91 -7.50 0.96
C ALA A 188 -16.37 -8.90 0.49
N PRO A 189 -17.30 -9.56 1.22
CA PRO A 189 -17.98 -10.74 0.69
C PRO A 189 -18.79 -10.34 -0.55
N SER A 190 -18.59 -11.01 -1.69
CA SER A 190 -19.40 -10.81 -2.89
C SER A 190 -20.73 -11.58 -2.75
N GLU A 191 -21.86 -10.87 -2.58
CA GLU A 191 -23.18 -11.51 -2.43
C GLU A 191 -23.74 -12.12 -3.75
N ASN A 192 -23.03 -12.01 -4.88
CA ASN A 192 -23.42 -12.66 -6.14
C ASN A 192 -22.19 -12.93 -7.02
N GLN A 193 -21.70 -14.18 -7.01
CA GLN A 193 -20.75 -14.66 -8.03
C GLN A 193 -21.39 -15.79 -8.83
N ILE A 194 -21.90 -15.46 -10.02
CA ILE A 194 -21.95 -16.40 -11.15
C ILE A 194 -20.64 -16.20 -11.90
N PHE A 195 -19.72 -17.15 -11.77
CA PHE A 195 -18.49 -17.15 -12.56
C PHE A 195 -18.82 -17.58 -14.00
N PRO A 196 -18.36 -16.86 -15.05
CA PRO A 196 -18.48 -17.34 -16.42
C PRO A 196 -17.67 -18.64 -16.59
N GLU A 197 -18.31 -19.71 -17.09
CA GLU A 197 -17.72 -21.07 -17.25
C GLU A 197 -16.35 -21.10 -17.93
N ARG A 198 -16.04 -20.09 -18.74
CA ARG A 198 -14.76 -19.97 -19.48
C ARG A 198 -13.54 -19.75 -18.57
N PHE A 199 -13.71 -19.11 -17.41
CA PHE A 199 -12.62 -18.90 -16.44
C PHE A 199 -12.39 -20.11 -15.53
N ALA A 200 -13.43 -20.91 -15.25
CA ALA A 200 -13.32 -22.12 -14.47
C ALA A 200 -12.50 -23.21 -15.19
N LEU A 201 -12.64 -23.29 -16.52
CA LEU A 201 -11.90 -24.24 -17.35
C LEU A 201 -10.38 -23.97 -17.32
N GLN A 202 -9.99 -22.70 -17.46
CA GLN A 202 -8.57 -22.30 -17.55
C GLN A 202 -7.81 -22.47 -16.23
N LEU A 203 -8.48 -22.24 -15.09
CA LEU A 203 -7.93 -22.57 -13.77
C LEU A 203 -7.83 -24.09 -13.56
N SER A 204 -8.86 -24.86 -13.94
CA SER A 204 -8.86 -26.31 -13.77
C SER A 204 -7.80 -27.03 -14.63
N GLU A 205 -7.46 -26.48 -15.79
CA GLU A 205 -6.41 -27.00 -16.68
C GLU A 205 -5.00 -26.76 -16.13
N CYS A 206 -4.79 -25.68 -15.35
CA CYS A 206 -3.49 -25.35 -14.76
C CYS A 206 -3.26 -26.01 -13.39
N MET A 207 -4.30 -26.47 -12.70
CA MET A 207 -4.18 -27.08 -11.37
C MET A 207 -3.28 -28.33 -11.33
N PRO A 208 -3.27 -29.26 -12.31
CA PRO A 208 -2.38 -30.41 -12.28
C PRO A 208 -0.90 -30.03 -12.40
N ALA A 209 -0.57 -29.03 -13.22
CA ALA A 209 0.80 -28.55 -13.41
C ALA A 209 1.32 -27.81 -12.16
N ILE A 210 0.45 -27.04 -11.49
CA ILE A 210 0.76 -26.35 -10.23
C ILE A 210 0.93 -27.37 -9.09
N ARG A 211 0.11 -28.43 -9.05
CA ARG A 211 0.20 -29.47 -8.03
C ARG A 211 1.49 -30.30 -8.16
N ALA A 212 1.90 -30.62 -9.40
CA ALA A 212 3.17 -31.30 -9.68
C ALA A 212 4.39 -30.46 -9.24
N LEU A 213 4.37 -29.15 -9.44
CA LEU A 213 5.45 -28.23 -9.01
C LEU A 213 5.56 -28.07 -7.49
N LEU A 214 4.46 -28.28 -6.75
CA LEU A 214 4.43 -28.21 -5.29
C LEU A 214 4.85 -29.53 -4.62
N GLU A 215 4.60 -30.67 -5.28
CA GLU A 215 5.01 -31.99 -4.78
C GLU A 215 6.51 -32.28 -5.00
N GLU A 216 7.14 -31.69 -6.02
CA GLU A 216 8.59 -31.88 -6.29
C GLU A 216 9.53 -31.13 -5.32
N ARG A 217 9.02 -30.28 -4.40
CA ARG A 217 9.85 -29.54 -3.43
C ARG A 217 9.86 -30.09 -2.02
N HIS A 218 9.24 -31.25 -1.79
CA HIS A 218 9.36 -31.98 -0.54
C HIS A 218 10.03 -33.33 -0.80
N PHE A 219 11.36 -33.38 -0.89
CA PHE A 219 12.27 -34.44 -0.42
C PHE A 219 13.69 -34.13 -0.96
N VAL A 220 14.66 -34.13 -0.04
CA VAL A 220 16.15 -34.18 -0.17
C VAL A 220 16.75 -34.03 -1.57
#